data_AF-A0A8T4RPR1-F1
#
_entry.id   AF-A0A8T4RPR1-F1
#
_cell.length_a   1.000
_cell.length_b   1.000
_cell.length_c   1.000
_cell.angle_alpha   90.00
_cell.angle_beta   90.00
_cell.angle_gamma   90.00
#
_symmetry.space_group_name_H-M   'P 1'
#
loop_
_entity.id
_entity.type
_entity.pdbx_description
1 polymer ?
#
loop_
_entity_poly.entity_id
_entity_poly.type
_entity_poly.pdbx_seq_one_letter_code
_entity_poly.pdbx_strand_id
1 'polypeptide(L)'
;MNKKNSKAISNRFLGLFFNHNNKGQGFSLNVIIVAVLALIILVVLALIFTGKIAIFQEGTGEAKTELSTIKVAYGPCHPGASVESTFRSEYSAASKLENIQEVNTAKAEARNKLQDEIGRCNNFVDKTSCEADGLCDWS
;
A
#
# COMPACT_ATOMS: atom_id res chain seq x y z
N MET A 1 88.62 -5.76 9.72
CA MET A 1 87.76 -5.67 8.51
C MET A 1 86.45 -5.02 8.96
N ASN A 2 86.21 -3.70 8.85
CA ASN A 2 86.02 -2.81 7.69
C ASN A 2 84.70 -3.03 6.92
N LYS A 3 83.68 -2.19 7.22
CA LYS A 3 82.86 -1.43 6.27
C LYS A 3 81.78 -0.66 7.06
N LYS A 4 81.94 0.63 7.30
CA LYS A 4 81.56 1.78 6.44
C LYS A 4 80.04 1.98 6.29
N ASN A 5 79.64 3.15 6.79
CA ASN A 5 78.82 4.17 6.14
C ASN A 5 77.30 3.96 6.05
N SER A 6 76.62 4.82 6.84
CA SER A 6 75.90 5.98 6.31
C SER A 6 74.99 5.70 5.11
N LYS A 7 73.70 5.56 5.39
CA LYS A 7 72.65 6.09 4.51
C LYS A 7 71.55 6.69 5.38
N ALA A 8 71.57 8.02 5.41
CA ALA A 8 70.45 8.86 5.77
C ALA A 8 69.24 8.46 4.91
N ILE A 9 68.21 7.91 5.52
CA ILE A 9 66.87 7.80 4.95
C ILE A 9 66.01 8.75 5.80
N SER A 10 66.23 10.04 5.62
CA SER A 10 65.31 10.90 4.87
C SER A 10 63.97 11.05 5.59
N ASN A 11 63.99 11.88 6.63
CA ASN A 11 62.83 12.52 7.27
C ASN A 11 62.11 13.48 6.29
N ARG A 12 61.67 12.98 5.13
CA ARG A 12 60.98 13.78 4.09
C ARG A 12 59.69 13.16 3.57
N PHE A 13 59.11 12.20 4.28
CA PHE A 13 57.80 11.64 3.91
C PHE A 13 56.66 12.03 4.86
N LEU A 14 56.94 12.82 5.89
CA LEU A 14 56.00 13.13 6.98
C LEU A 14 55.59 14.61 7.01
N GLY A 15 55.52 15.27 5.85
CA GLY A 15 55.33 16.73 5.77
C GLY A 15 54.46 17.26 4.63
N LEU A 16 53.58 16.46 4.01
CA LEU A 16 52.82 16.95 2.85
C LEU A 16 51.32 16.61 2.77
N PHE A 17 50.71 16.04 3.82
CA PHE A 17 49.25 15.83 3.84
C PHE A 17 48.50 16.44 5.03
N PHE A 18 49.17 17.16 5.93
CA PHE A 18 48.51 17.98 6.95
C PHE A 18 48.59 19.46 6.60
N ASN A 19 47.97 19.84 5.48
CA ASN A 19 47.37 21.16 5.43
C ASN A 19 45.93 21.01 5.93
N HIS A 20 45.81 20.94 7.26
CA HIS A 20 44.54 21.05 7.96
C HIS A 20 44.07 22.49 7.78
N ASN A 21 43.53 22.75 6.59
CA ASN A 21 42.59 23.83 6.41
C ASN A 21 41.43 23.52 7.35
N ASN A 22 41.45 24.15 8.52
CA ASN A 22 40.27 24.48 9.33
C ASN A 22 39.34 25.38 8.51
N LYS A 23 38.96 24.95 7.31
CA LYS A 23 37.75 25.39 6.65
C LYS A 23 36.68 24.60 7.36
N GLY A 24 36.25 25.10 8.51
CA GLY A 24 34.96 24.73 9.05
C GLY A 24 33.99 24.87 7.88
N GLN A 25 33.56 23.74 7.32
CA GLN A 25 32.40 23.70 6.46
C GLN A 25 31.26 24.06 7.39
N GLY A 26 31.07 25.36 7.53
CA GLY A 26 30.14 25.98 8.46
C GLY A 26 28.73 25.79 7.96
N PHE A 27 28.27 24.54 7.89
CA PHE A 27 26.86 24.32 8.13
C PHE A 27 26.60 24.80 9.55
N SER A 28 25.99 25.97 9.63
CA SER A 28 25.60 26.58 10.90
C SER A 28 24.88 25.52 11.74
N LEU A 29 25.22 25.45 13.03
CA LEU A 29 24.63 24.48 13.98
C LEU A 29 23.09 24.47 13.89
N ASN A 30 22.49 25.64 13.65
CA ASN A 30 21.05 25.78 13.42
C ASN A 30 20.56 25.01 12.19
N VAL A 31 21.31 24.99 11.09
CA VAL A 31 20.95 24.27 9.86
C VAL A 31 20.98 22.76 10.11
N ILE A 32 21.97 22.27 10.86
CA ILE A 32 22.06 20.84 11.23
C ILE A 32 20.86 20.44 12.09
N ILE A 33 20.51 21.26 13.09
CA ILE A 33 19.35 21.02 13.96
C ILE A 33 18.05 21.00 13.16
N VAL A 34 17.84 21.99 12.29
CA VAL A 34 16.64 22.07 11.43
C VAL A 34 16.58 20.88 10.46
N ALA A 35 17.70 20.47 9.88
CA ALA A 35 17.76 19.33 8.99
C ALA A 35 17.36 18.02 9.68
N VAL A 36 17.84 17.79 10.91
CA VAL A 36 17.49 16.60 11.69
C VAL A 36 16.01 16.61 12.10
N LEU A 37 15.48 17.74 12.57
CA LEU A 37 14.06 17.88 12.90
C LEU A 37 13.16 17.62 11.69
N ALA A 38 13.51 18.18 10.53
CA ALA A 38 12.77 17.94 9.30
C ALA A 38 12.78 16.45 8.90
N LEU A 39 13.92 15.77 9.05
CA LEU A 39 14.07 14.35 8.73
C LEU A 39 13.18 13.47 9.63
N ILE A 40 13.13 13.77 10.94
CA ILE A 40 12.26 13.04 11.88
C ILE A 40 10.78 13.18 11.47
N ILE A 41 10.33 14.41 11.17
CA ILE A 41 8.95 14.65 10.73
C ILE A 41 8.66 13.88 9.43
N LEU A 42 9.59 13.88 8.49
CA LEU A 42 9.45 13.16 7.22
C LEU A 42 9.28 11.66 7.43
N VAL A 43 10.07 11.06 8.34
CA VAL A 43 9.96 9.62 8.68
C VAL A 43 8.61 9.32 9.30
N VAL A 44 8.14 10.14 10.24
CA VAL A 44 6.83 9.94 10.89
C VAL A 44 5.70 10.04 9.86
N LEU A 45 5.72 11.04 8.98
CA LEU A 45 4.76 11.16 7.89
C LEU A 45 4.81 9.96 6.95
N ALA A 46 6.00 9.51 6.55
CA ALA A 46 6.17 8.35 5.68
C ALA A 46 5.58 7.08 6.30
N LEU A 47 5.76 6.84 7.60
CA LEU A 47 5.17 5.70 8.30
C LEU A 47 3.64 5.76 8.34
N ILE A 48 3.06 6.94 8.62
CA ILE A 48 1.60 7.13 8.64
C ILE A 48 1.01 6.94 7.24
N PHE A 49 1.63 7.53 6.22
CA PHE A 49 1.18 7.39 4.83
C PHE A 49 1.31 5.95 4.34
N THR A 50 2.40 5.25 4.67
CA THR A 50 2.58 3.83 4.29
C THR A 50 1.56 2.93 4.97
N GLY A 51 1.31 3.12 6.28
CA GLY A 51 0.31 2.36 7.02
C GLY A 51 -1.12 2.56 6.49
N LYS A 52 -1.47 3.79 6.10
CA LYS A 52 -2.78 4.07 5.50
C LYS A 52 -2.93 3.36 4.14
N ILE A 53 -1.91 3.39 3.27
CA ILE A 53 -1.97 2.76 1.94
C ILE A 53 -2.13 1.24 2.05
N ALA A 54 -1.45 0.58 3.00
CA ALA A 54 -1.56 -0.86 3.21
C ALA A 54 -3.01 -1.28 3.55
N ILE A 55 -3.67 -0.54 4.45
CA ILE A 55 -5.06 -0.83 4.86
C ILE A 55 -6.04 -0.67 3.68
N PHE A 56 -5.80 0.28 2.78
CA PHE A 56 -6.62 0.44 1.57
C PHE A 56 -6.40 -0.67 0.53
N GLN A 57 -5.18 -1.20 0.40
CA GLN A 57 -4.90 -2.33 -0.48
C GLN A 57 -5.47 -3.65 0.06
N GLU A 58 -5.40 -3.88 1.36
CA GLU A 58 -5.96 -5.09 1.99
C GLU A 58 -7.48 -5.15 1.86
N GLY A 59 -8.19 -4.06 2.17
CA GLY A 59 -9.66 -4.03 2.07
C GLY A 59 -10.19 -4.25 0.65
N THR A 60 -9.45 -3.82 -0.38
CA THR A 60 -9.84 -4.03 -1.79
C THR A 60 -9.49 -5.43 -2.30
N GLY A 61 -8.39 -6.02 -1.80
CA GLY A 61 -7.98 -7.39 -2.10
C GLY A 61 -8.94 -8.44 -1.52
N GLU A 62 -9.34 -8.27 -0.27
CA GLU A 62 -10.34 -9.13 0.38
C GLU A 62 -11.68 -9.10 -0.37
N ALA A 63 -12.19 -7.90 -0.67
CA ALA A 63 -13.46 -7.74 -1.38
C ALA A 63 -13.44 -8.37 -2.79
N LYS A 64 -12.32 -8.26 -3.50
CA LYS A 64 -12.15 -8.89 -4.82
C LYS A 64 -12.11 -10.42 -4.72
N THR A 65 -11.41 -10.95 -3.72
CA THR A 65 -11.29 -12.40 -3.50
C THR A 65 -12.65 -12.97 -3.14
N GLU A 66 -13.38 -12.32 -2.24
CA GLU A 66 -14.72 -12.72 -1.84
C GLU A 66 -15.70 -12.69 -3.03
N LEU A 67 -15.67 -11.61 -3.81
CA LEU A 67 -16.48 -11.51 -5.02
C LEU A 67 -16.17 -12.65 -5.99
N SER A 68 -14.89 -13.00 -6.15
CA SER A 68 -14.47 -14.09 -7.05
C SER A 68 -15.03 -15.44 -6.59
N THR A 69 -15.08 -15.69 -5.28
CA THR A 69 -15.69 -16.90 -4.70
C THR A 69 -17.19 -16.96 -4.98
N ILE A 70 -17.90 -15.85 -4.79
CA ILE A 70 -19.34 -15.76 -5.05
C ILE A 70 -19.64 -15.90 -6.54
N LYS A 71 -18.78 -15.35 -7.41
CA LYS A 71 -18.90 -15.40 -8.87
C LYS A 71 -18.88 -16.82 -9.43
N VAL A 72 -18.32 -17.79 -8.70
CA VAL A 72 -18.39 -19.22 -9.09
C VAL A 72 -19.83 -19.74 -9.10
N ALA A 73 -20.73 -19.14 -8.30
CA ALA A 73 -22.14 -19.52 -8.25
C ALA A 73 -23.00 -18.79 -9.31
N TYR A 74 -22.39 -18.00 -10.20
CA TYR A 74 -23.15 -17.28 -11.22
C TYR A 74 -23.76 -18.23 -12.23
N GLY A 75 -25.05 -18.02 -12.50
CA GLY A 75 -25.76 -18.64 -13.61
C GLY A 75 -25.54 -17.89 -14.93
N PRO A 76 -26.27 -18.28 -15.98
CA PRO A 76 -26.18 -17.63 -17.29
C PRO A 76 -26.61 -16.16 -17.26
N CYS A 77 -27.53 -15.78 -16.37
CA CYS A 77 -27.86 -14.40 -16.04
C CYS A 77 -27.32 -14.07 -14.66
N HIS A 78 -26.51 -13.02 -14.54
CA HIS A 78 -25.84 -12.68 -13.30
C HIS A 78 -25.80 -11.16 -13.08
N PRO A 79 -25.47 -10.66 -11.87
CA PRO A 79 -25.35 -9.23 -11.65
C PRO A 79 -24.24 -8.61 -12.50
N GLY A 80 -24.47 -7.39 -12.97
CA GLY A 80 -23.51 -6.66 -13.79
C GLY A 80 -22.38 -5.99 -12.99
N ALA A 81 -21.44 -5.40 -13.71
CA ALA A 81 -20.23 -4.80 -13.13
C ALA A 81 -20.50 -3.68 -12.10
N SER A 82 -21.64 -2.98 -12.23
CA SER A 82 -22.08 -1.94 -11.30
C SER A 82 -22.41 -2.53 -9.92
N VAL A 83 -23.23 -3.58 -9.86
CA VAL A 83 -23.60 -4.29 -8.63
C VAL A 83 -22.36 -4.89 -7.96
N GLU A 84 -21.48 -5.52 -8.75
CA GLU A 84 -20.20 -6.02 -8.25
C GLU A 84 -19.32 -4.91 -7.67
N SER A 85 -19.30 -3.73 -8.29
CA SER A 85 -18.52 -2.58 -7.80
C SER A 85 -19.06 -2.03 -6.48
N THR A 86 -20.39 -1.98 -6.32
CA THR A 86 -21.05 -1.61 -5.07
C THR A 86 -20.71 -2.61 -3.97
N PHE A 87 -20.81 -3.92 -4.24
CA PHE A 87 -20.38 -4.95 -3.30
C PHE A 87 -18.93 -4.75 -2.86
N ARG A 88 -18.00 -4.54 -3.80
CA ARG A 88 -16.59 -4.33 -3.46
C ARG A 88 -16.39 -3.08 -2.58
N SER A 89 -17.13 -2.01 -2.87
CA SER A 89 -17.07 -0.77 -2.10
C SER A 89 -17.62 -0.97 -0.68
N GLU A 90 -18.80 -1.57 -0.52
CA GLU A 90 -19.42 -1.80 0.79
C GLU A 90 -18.61 -2.79 1.63
N TYR A 91 -18.13 -3.89 1.03
CA TYR A 91 -17.32 -4.89 1.72
C TYR A 91 -15.96 -4.34 2.17
N SER A 92 -15.31 -3.52 1.33
CA SER A 92 -14.04 -2.86 1.69
C SER A 92 -14.22 -1.65 2.61
N ALA A 93 -15.42 -1.08 2.69
CA ALA A 93 -15.76 -0.08 3.70
C ALA A 93 -15.97 -0.74 5.06
N ALA A 94 -16.62 -1.91 5.09
CA ALA A 94 -16.83 -2.68 6.32
C ALA A 94 -15.53 -3.07 7.01
N SER A 95 -14.45 -3.35 6.25
CA SER A 95 -13.13 -3.66 6.82
C SER A 95 -12.43 -2.48 7.50
N LYS A 96 -12.94 -1.24 7.34
CA LYS A 96 -12.37 -0.03 7.97
C LYS A 96 -12.96 0.25 9.35
N LEU A 97 -13.98 -0.49 9.76
CA LEU A 97 -14.60 -0.35 11.07
C LEU A 97 -13.65 -0.85 12.16
N GLU A 98 -13.65 -0.18 13.32
CA GLU A 98 -12.76 -0.51 14.43
C GLU A 98 -13.27 -1.73 15.25
N ASN A 99 -14.59 -1.94 15.26
CA ASN A 99 -15.22 -3.01 16.01
C ASN A 99 -15.38 -4.28 15.16
N ILE A 100 -14.73 -5.37 15.57
CA ILE A 100 -14.77 -6.67 14.87
C ILE A 100 -16.20 -7.18 14.66
N GLN A 101 -17.10 -7.00 15.63
CA GLN A 101 -18.48 -7.44 15.50
C GLN A 101 -19.20 -6.65 14.39
N GLU A 102 -18.98 -5.33 14.36
CA GLU A 102 -19.56 -4.45 13.35
C GLU A 102 -19.00 -4.74 11.96
N VAL A 103 -17.70 -5.01 11.86
CA VAL A 103 -17.04 -5.50 10.63
C VAL A 103 -17.74 -6.75 10.11
N ASN A 104 -17.96 -7.76 10.97
CA ASN A 104 -18.59 -9.02 10.57
C ASN A 104 -20.03 -8.83 10.12
N THR A 105 -20.81 -8.01 10.84
CA THR A 105 -22.20 -7.71 10.48
C THR A 105 -22.28 -6.95 9.15
N ALA A 106 -21.46 -5.91 8.95
CA ALA A 106 -21.45 -5.13 7.72
C ALA A 106 -20.96 -5.96 6.51
N LYS A 107 -19.95 -6.81 6.70
CA LYS A 107 -19.51 -7.76 5.65
C LYS A 107 -20.59 -8.78 5.30
N ALA A 108 -21.34 -9.28 6.30
CA ALA A 108 -22.45 -10.20 6.08
C ALA A 108 -23.61 -9.52 5.33
N GLU A 109 -23.93 -8.27 5.66
CA GLU A 109 -24.94 -7.48 4.95
C GLU A 109 -24.58 -7.29 3.47
N ALA A 110 -23.34 -6.88 3.19
CA ALA A 110 -22.86 -6.72 1.81
C ALA A 110 -22.97 -8.03 1.01
N ARG A 111 -22.64 -9.17 1.63
CA ARG A 111 -22.81 -10.50 1.02
C ARG A 111 -24.28 -10.81 0.74
N ASN A 112 -25.18 -10.55 1.69
CA ASN A 112 -26.61 -10.81 1.52
C ASN A 112 -27.20 -9.98 0.39
N LYS A 113 -26.88 -8.68 0.31
CA LYS A 113 -27.33 -7.82 -0.80
C LYS A 113 -26.89 -8.38 -2.15
N LEU A 114 -25.63 -8.80 -2.28
CA LEU A 114 -25.15 -9.40 -3.52
C LEU A 114 -25.87 -10.73 -3.82
N GLN A 115 -26.14 -11.55 -2.81
CA GLN A 115 -26.90 -12.80 -2.99
C GLN A 115 -28.34 -12.55 -3.44
N ASP A 116 -29.00 -11.51 -2.91
CA ASP A 116 -30.34 -11.11 -3.33
C ASP A 116 -30.36 -10.69 -4.81
N GLU A 117 -29.34 -9.92 -5.23
CA GLU A 117 -29.18 -9.52 -6.64
C GLU A 117 -28.89 -10.72 -7.54
N ILE A 118 -28.05 -11.67 -7.10
CA ILE A 118 -27.82 -12.94 -7.81
C ILE A 118 -29.12 -13.72 -7.94
N GLY A 119 -29.90 -13.82 -6.85
CA GLY A 119 -31.21 -14.47 -6.84
C GLY A 119 -32.18 -13.79 -7.82
N ARG A 120 -32.18 -12.45 -7.87
CA ARG A 120 -32.99 -11.70 -8.83
C ARG A 120 -32.58 -12.03 -10.27
N CYS A 121 -31.29 -11.95 -10.59
CA CYS A 121 -30.80 -12.21 -11.94
C CYS A 121 -31.02 -13.68 -12.36
N ASN A 122 -30.84 -14.63 -11.45
CA ASN A 122 -31.05 -16.05 -11.73
C ASN A 122 -32.52 -16.42 -12.03
N ASN A 123 -33.49 -15.54 -11.73
CA ASN A 123 -34.89 -15.77 -12.11
C ASN A 123 -35.13 -15.55 -13.61
N PHE A 124 -34.23 -14.86 -14.31
CA PHE A 124 -34.31 -14.69 -15.76
C PHE A 124 -33.77 -15.93 -16.47
N VAL A 125 -34.62 -16.53 -17.29
CA VAL A 125 -34.30 -17.78 -18.02
C VAL A 125 -33.79 -17.54 -19.44
N ASP A 126 -33.94 -16.31 -19.95
CA ASP A 126 -33.56 -15.94 -21.30
C ASP A 126 -32.75 -14.64 -21.32
N LYS A 127 -31.89 -14.53 -22.34
CA LYS A 127 -31.00 -13.38 -22.52
C LYS A 127 -31.74 -12.05 -22.61
N THR A 128 -32.88 -12.03 -23.29
CA THR A 128 -33.64 -10.81 -23.56
C THR A 128 -34.21 -10.22 -22.27
N SER A 129 -34.77 -11.06 -21.41
CA SER A 129 -35.32 -10.62 -20.12
C SER A 129 -34.23 -10.24 -19.11
N CYS A 130 -33.09 -10.95 -19.13
CA CYS A 130 -31.92 -10.63 -18.33
C CYS A 130 -31.33 -9.25 -18.64
N GLU A 131 -31.02 -8.98 -19.92
CA GLU A 131 -30.43 -7.71 -20.35
C GLU A 131 -31.42 -6.53 -20.28
N ALA A 132 -32.74 -6.81 -20.30
CA ALA A 132 -33.77 -5.79 -20.14
C ALA A 132 -33.87 -5.21 -18.72
N ASP A 133 -33.39 -5.92 -17.69
CA ASP A 133 -33.35 -5.42 -16.30
C ASP A 133 -32.33 -4.27 -16.14
N GLY A 134 -31.31 -4.21 -17.00
CA GLY A 134 -30.27 -3.18 -17.00
C GLY A 134 -29.26 -3.27 -15.83
N LEU A 135 -29.52 -4.13 -14.84
CA LEU A 135 -28.64 -4.42 -13.70
C LEU A 135 -28.00 -5.81 -13.79
N CYS A 136 -28.58 -6.71 -14.59
CA CYS A 136 -28.07 -8.05 -14.85
C CYS A 136 -27.43 -8.14 -16.24
N ASP A 137 -26.39 -8.96 -16.35
CA ASP A 137 -25.66 -9.26 -17.59
C ASP A 137 -25.78 -10.77 -17.89
N TRP A 138 -25.84 -11.12 -19.18
CA TRP A 138 -25.85 -12.50 -19.65
C TRP A 138 -24.45 -12.95 -20.08
N SER A 139 -23.98 -14.12 -19.63
CA SER A 139 -22.69 -14.72 -20.04
C SER A 139 -22.84 -15.99 -20.88
#